data_AF-A0A1B2E1M0-F1
#
_entry.id   AF-A0A1B2E1M0-F1
#
_cell.length_a   1.000
_cell.length_b   1.000
_cell.length_c   1.000
_cell.angle_alpha   90.00
_cell.angle_beta   90.00
_cell.angle_gamma   90.00
#
_symmetry.space_group_name_H-M   'P 1'
#
loop_
_entity.id
_entity.type
_entity.pdbx_description
1 polymer ?
#
loop_
_entity_poly.entity_id
_entity_poly.type
_entity_poly.pdbx_seq_one_letter_code
_entity_poly.pdbx_strand_id
1 'polypeptide(L)'
;MPKMPSTFYQKIIHFFNLSDPDYVRFVRSYEAKTKKQIAFYLFLGLLPGLIAYLFTFPLREPLMKWTGLSSVYVQFIALVVMSIGWHMLFPFLMLRFKDGLSFKQSLVYLGFGKFDLKGILTVLPLLTALFTILSLPYMRYVYTPLFEWLNGFSALHMGEWHIFNQGYYDFPLPLLLVGLVGNFIGEEIYFRGYLLRKVGRLKFDWLWISFIFYFYHMWQAPINWALLPLAIVTPFEILVKLRKNIYVAILFHLFTNFLWGAITLYLVGV
;
A
#
# COMPACT_ATOMS: atom_id res chain seq x y z
N MET A 1 37.69 -15.64 8.42
CA MET A 1 36.53 -16.40 7.90
C MET A 1 35.27 -15.87 8.59
N PRO A 2 34.22 -15.46 7.87
CA PRO A 2 32.95 -15.11 8.50
C PRO A 2 32.37 -16.37 9.17
N LYS A 3 32.01 -16.29 10.46
CA LYS A 3 31.36 -17.38 11.19
C LYS A 3 30.11 -17.80 10.42
N MET A 4 30.03 -19.08 10.04
CA MET A 4 28.78 -19.61 9.47
C MET A 4 27.65 -19.36 10.47
N PRO A 5 26.49 -18.85 10.02
CA PRO A 5 25.36 -18.64 10.92
C PRO A 5 24.95 -19.96 11.57
N SER A 6 24.53 -19.92 12.84
CA SER A 6 24.12 -21.12 13.55
C SER A 6 23.02 -21.87 12.78
N THR A 7 22.98 -23.19 12.91
CA THR A 7 21.96 -24.05 12.28
C THR A 7 20.53 -23.61 12.62
N PHE A 8 20.33 -23.03 13.82
CA PHE A 8 19.08 -22.43 14.25
C PHE A 8 18.70 -21.17 13.44
N TYR A 9 19.66 -20.27 13.20
CA TYR A 9 19.43 -19.06 12.42
C TYR A 9 19.03 -19.39 10.97
N GLN A 10 19.69 -20.39 10.36
CA GLN A 10 19.33 -20.85 9.02
C GLN A 10 17.90 -21.42 8.97
N LYS A 11 17.47 -22.17 10.00
CA LYS A 11 16.10 -22.66 10.11
C LYS A 11 15.08 -21.52 10.17
N ILE A 12 15.37 -20.46 10.93
CA ILE A 12 14.50 -19.26 10.99
C ILE A 12 14.42 -18.59 9.62
N ILE A 13 15.55 -18.37 8.95
CA ILE A 13 15.56 -17.77 7.61
C ILE A 13 14.70 -18.59 6.66
N HIS A 14 14.91 -19.90 6.57
CA HIS A 14 14.14 -20.77 5.68
C HIS A 14 12.68 -20.88 6.09
N PHE A 15 12.36 -20.65 7.36
CA PHE A 15 10.99 -20.62 7.81
C PHE A 15 10.22 -19.46 7.16
N PHE A 16 10.77 -18.25 7.28
CA PHE A 16 10.17 -17.00 6.81
C PHE A 16 10.36 -16.75 5.32
N ASN A 17 11.53 -17.07 4.78
CA ASN A 17 11.89 -16.78 3.39
C ASN A 17 11.59 -17.98 2.49
N LEU A 18 10.66 -17.82 1.55
CA LEU A 18 10.48 -18.76 0.46
C LEU A 18 11.69 -18.66 -0.47
N SER A 19 12.43 -19.75 -0.70
CA SER A 19 13.57 -19.73 -1.63
C SER A 19 13.09 -19.87 -3.07
N ASP A 20 13.33 -18.84 -3.89
CA ASP A 20 13.08 -18.88 -5.33
C ASP A 20 14.13 -18.03 -6.06
N PRO A 21 15.33 -18.59 -6.34
CA PRO A 21 16.41 -17.86 -6.96
C PRO A 21 16.10 -17.37 -8.38
N ASP A 22 15.31 -18.13 -9.14
CA ASP A 22 14.99 -17.80 -10.52
C ASP A 22 14.00 -16.65 -10.60
N TYR A 23 13.00 -16.64 -9.71
CA TYR A 23 12.15 -15.49 -9.50
C TYR A 23 12.94 -14.23 -9.14
N VAL A 24 13.86 -14.35 -8.17
CA VAL A 24 14.68 -13.22 -7.72
C VAL A 24 15.55 -12.69 -8.87
N ARG A 25 16.15 -13.59 -9.65
CA ARG A 25 16.94 -13.23 -10.83
C ARG A 25 16.09 -12.52 -11.88
N PHE A 26 14.91 -13.06 -12.17
CA PHE A 26 13.95 -12.48 -13.10
C PHE A 26 13.55 -11.06 -12.69
N VAL A 27 13.13 -10.85 -11.43
CA VAL A 27 12.76 -9.52 -10.93
C VAL A 27 13.93 -8.54 -11.02
N ARG A 28 15.14 -8.97 -10.62
CA ARG A 28 16.36 -8.13 -10.65
C ARG A 28 16.74 -7.62 -12.04
N SER A 29 16.36 -8.35 -13.10
CA SER A 29 16.59 -7.91 -14.48
C SER A 29 15.85 -6.61 -14.81
N TYR A 30 14.70 -6.35 -14.20
CA TYR A 30 13.81 -5.21 -14.53
C TYR A 30 13.81 -4.08 -13.49
N GLU A 31 14.67 -4.15 -12.48
CA GLU A 31 14.85 -3.07 -11.50
C GLU A 31 15.48 -1.83 -12.16
N ALA A 32 15.14 -0.66 -11.62
CA ALA A 32 15.80 0.60 -11.95
C ALA A 32 17.32 0.48 -11.74
N LYS A 33 18.09 0.83 -12.77
CA LYS A 33 19.55 0.66 -12.80
C LYS A 33 20.29 1.87 -12.23
N THR A 34 19.70 3.06 -12.32
CA THR A 34 20.33 4.33 -11.94
C THR A 34 19.55 5.06 -10.87
N LYS A 35 20.22 5.96 -10.12
CA LYS A 35 19.57 6.82 -9.12
C LYS A 35 18.46 7.68 -9.71
N LYS A 36 18.63 8.17 -10.95
CA LYS A 36 17.60 8.95 -11.67
C LYS A 36 16.34 8.12 -11.92
N GLN A 37 16.50 6.86 -12.34
CA GLN A 37 15.36 5.96 -12.52
C GLN A 37 14.67 5.64 -11.20
N ILE A 38 15.43 5.40 -10.13
CA ILE A 38 14.86 5.19 -8.79
C ILE A 38 14.04 6.40 -8.35
N ALA A 39 14.62 7.61 -8.45
CA ALA A 39 13.91 8.84 -8.10
C ALA A 39 12.64 9.05 -8.93
N PHE A 40 12.69 8.75 -10.22
CA PHE A 40 11.52 8.79 -11.11
C PHE A 40 10.42 7.83 -10.64
N TYR A 41 10.73 6.58 -10.31
CA TYR A 41 9.72 5.63 -9.83
C TYR A 41 9.17 6.01 -8.46
N LEU A 42 10.00 6.51 -7.54
CA LEU A 42 9.52 7.00 -6.24
C LEU A 42 8.58 8.21 -6.42
N PHE A 43 8.90 9.13 -7.33
CA PHE A 43 8.02 10.24 -7.69
C PHE A 43 6.68 9.76 -8.26
N LEU A 44 6.71 8.78 -9.18
CA LEU A 44 5.49 8.16 -9.70
C LEU A 44 4.65 7.50 -8.59
N GLY A 45 5.29 7.03 -7.51
CA GLY A 45 4.61 6.50 -6.34
C GLY A 45 3.80 7.52 -5.56
N LEU A 46 4.14 8.81 -5.65
CA LEU A 46 3.44 9.91 -4.97
C LEU A 46 2.40 10.61 -5.85
N LEU A 47 2.63 10.60 -7.16
CA LEU A 47 1.79 11.28 -8.15
C LEU A 47 0.28 10.93 -8.08
N PRO A 48 -0.15 9.66 -7.96
CA PRO A 48 -1.59 9.36 -7.84
C PRO A 48 -2.21 10.01 -6.61
N GLY A 49 -1.45 10.08 -5.51
CA GLY A 49 -1.83 10.74 -4.28
C GLY A 49 -2.06 12.24 -4.44
N LEU A 50 -1.14 12.89 -5.15
CA LEU A 50 -1.26 14.31 -5.48
C LEU A 50 -2.48 14.58 -6.36
N ILE A 51 -2.74 13.73 -7.34
CA ILE A 51 -3.94 13.83 -8.17
C ILE A 51 -5.18 13.70 -7.29
N ALA A 52 -5.28 12.66 -6.45
CA ALA A 52 -6.41 12.50 -5.54
C ALA A 52 -6.60 13.73 -4.63
N TYR A 53 -5.51 14.28 -4.08
CA TYR A 53 -5.57 15.49 -3.26
C TYR A 53 -6.12 16.69 -4.03
N LEU A 54 -5.66 16.91 -5.27
CA LEU A 54 -6.15 18.02 -6.09
C LEU A 54 -7.65 17.89 -6.36
N PHE A 55 -8.14 16.68 -6.64
CA PHE A 55 -9.56 16.41 -6.87
C PHE A 55 -10.42 16.48 -5.61
N THR A 56 -9.85 16.15 -4.45
CA THR A 56 -10.53 16.15 -3.16
C THR A 56 -10.57 17.54 -2.51
N PHE A 57 -9.51 18.34 -2.64
CA PHE A 57 -9.42 19.64 -1.97
C PHE A 57 -9.73 20.80 -2.94
N PRO A 58 -8.79 21.33 -3.74
CA PRO A 58 -9.02 22.56 -4.49
C PRO A 58 -9.99 22.42 -5.67
N LEU A 59 -10.06 21.25 -6.31
CA LEU A 59 -10.90 21.06 -7.50
C LEU A 59 -12.29 20.50 -7.21
N ARG A 60 -12.55 20.06 -5.97
CA ARG A 60 -13.82 19.45 -5.58
C ARG A 60 -15.01 20.33 -5.91
N GLU A 61 -15.03 21.57 -5.40
CA GLU A 61 -16.15 22.49 -5.63
C GLU A 61 -16.31 22.89 -7.11
N PRO A 62 -15.25 23.26 -7.85
CA PRO A 62 -15.34 23.47 -9.29
C PRO A 62 -15.92 22.28 -10.05
N LEU A 63 -15.49 21.05 -9.72
CA LEU A 63 -15.96 19.83 -10.37
C LEU A 63 -17.41 19.53 -10.03
N MET A 64 -17.84 19.74 -8.77
CA MET A 64 -19.25 19.64 -8.38
C MET A 64 -20.12 20.62 -9.19
N LYS A 65 -19.67 21.89 -9.33
CA LYS A 65 -20.40 22.90 -10.11
C LYS A 65 -20.49 22.54 -11.59
N TRP A 66 -19.44 21.96 -12.16
CA TRP A 66 -19.40 21.59 -13.58
C TRP A 66 -20.20 20.32 -13.89
N THR A 67 -20.12 19.31 -13.03
CA THR A 67 -20.74 17.99 -13.27
C THR A 67 -22.13 17.84 -12.69
N GLY A 68 -22.50 18.67 -11.70
CA GLY A 68 -23.71 18.49 -10.90
C GLY A 68 -23.62 17.35 -9.88
N LEU A 69 -22.47 16.67 -9.77
CA LEU A 69 -22.26 15.59 -8.81
C LEU A 69 -22.07 16.12 -7.38
N SER A 70 -22.42 15.30 -6.40
CA SER A 70 -22.15 15.60 -5.00
C SER A 70 -20.66 15.39 -4.66
N SER A 71 -20.26 15.93 -3.50
CA SER A 71 -18.90 15.86 -2.98
C SER A 71 -18.36 14.43 -2.91
N VAL A 72 -19.18 13.49 -2.42
CA VAL A 72 -18.83 12.07 -2.29
C VAL A 72 -18.55 11.42 -3.65
N TYR A 73 -19.37 11.70 -4.68
CA TYR A 73 -19.17 11.11 -6.01
C TYR A 73 -17.96 11.69 -6.74
N VAL A 74 -17.69 13.00 -6.61
CA VAL A 74 -16.49 13.62 -7.19
C VAL A 74 -15.22 12.99 -6.62
N GLN A 75 -15.15 12.83 -5.30
CA GLN A 75 -14.02 12.18 -4.64
C GLN A 75 -13.92 10.71 -5.03
N PHE A 76 -15.05 9.99 -5.05
CA PHE A 76 -15.08 8.59 -5.44
C PHE A 76 -14.55 8.35 -6.85
N ILE A 77 -14.90 9.20 -7.83
CA ILE A 77 -14.36 9.11 -9.20
C ILE A 77 -12.84 9.24 -9.18
N ALA A 78 -12.28 10.19 -8.42
CA ALA A 78 -10.84 10.34 -8.29
C ALA A 78 -10.18 9.07 -7.72
N LEU A 79 -10.80 8.45 -6.71
CA LEU A 79 -10.34 7.19 -6.12
C LEU A 79 -10.42 6.02 -7.11
N VAL A 80 -11.47 5.93 -7.94
CA VAL A 80 -11.59 4.89 -8.97
C VAL A 80 -10.54 5.06 -10.06
N VAL A 81 -10.35 6.28 -10.56
CA VAL A 81 -9.33 6.57 -11.60
C VAL A 81 -7.94 6.22 -11.08
N MET A 82 -7.64 6.57 -9.84
CA MET A 82 -6.40 6.21 -9.19
C MET A 82 -6.26 4.70 -9.00
N SER A 83 -7.25 4.06 -8.38
CA SER A 83 -7.14 2.66 -7.99
C SER A 83 -7.14 1.70 -9.18
N ILE A 84 -8.05 1.86 -10.14
CA ILE A 84 -8.09 1.04 -11.35
C ILE A 84 -7.08 1.52 -12.38
N GLY A 85 -7.08 2.81 -12.70
CA GLY A 85 -6.20 3.36 -13.74
C GLY A 85 -4.73 3.31 -13.33
N TRP A 86 -4.39 3.89 -12.19
CA TRP A 86 -2.99 3.95 -11.74
C TRP A 86 -2.54 2.67 -11.06
N HIS A 87 -3.32 2.10 -10.12
CA HIS A 87 -2.78 0.98 -9.36
C HIS A 87 -2.86 -0.36 -10.09
N MET A 88 -3.83 -0.56 -10.98
CA MET A 88 -3.95 -1.78 -11.78
C MET A 88 -3.38 -1.61 -13.19
N LEU A 89 -3.96 -0.72 -14.00
CA LEU A 89 -3.62 -0.66 -15.42
C LEU A 89 -2.19 -0.18 -15.67
N PHE A 90 -1.75 0.89 -14.99
CA PHE A 90 -0.42 1.45 -15.21
C PHE A 90 0.74 0.45 -15.02
N PRO A 91 0.80 -0.38 -13.95
CA PRO A 91 1.80 -1.44 -13.84
C PRO A 91 1.83 -2.40 -15.03
N PHE A 92 0.67 -2.88 -15.49
CA PHE A 92 0.62 -3.78 -16.65
C PHE A 92 1.09 -3.09 -17.93
N LEU A 93 0.68 -1.85 -18.15
CA LEU A 93 1.11 -1.05 -19.30
C LEU A 93 2.62 -0.81 -19.28
N MET A 94 3.18 -0.43 -18.13
CA MET A 94 4.62 -0.22 -17.99
C MET A 94 5.39 -1.52 -18.21
N LEU A 95 4.98 -2.62 -17.59
CA LEU A 95 5.64 -3.91 -17.77
C LEU A 95 5.56 -4.40 -19.22
N ARG A 96 4.46 -4.14 -19.92
CA ARG A 96 4.29 -4.51 -21.33
C ARG A 96 5.12 -3.64 -22.27
N PHE A 97 4.94 -2.32 -22.20
CA PHE A 97 5.45 -1.40 -23.20
C PHE A 97 6.85 -0.87 -22.88
N LYS A 98 7.22 -0.77 -21.60
CA LYS A 98 8.56 -0.34 -21.20
C LYS A 98 9.52 -1.51 -21.01
N ASP A 99 9.05 -2.60 -20.40
CA ASP A 99 9.90 -3.76 -20.08
C ASP A 99 9.76 -4.93 -21.07
N GLY A 100 8.81 -4.87 -22.00
CA GLY A 100 8.62 -5.89 -23.03
C GLY A 100 8.04 -7.22 -22.50
N LEU A 101 7.49 -7.24 -21.28
CA LEU A 101 6.93 -8.45 -20.70
C LEU A 101 5.62 -8.84 -21.38
N SER A 102 5.39 -10.15 -21.52
CA SER A 102 4.06 -10.69 -21.81
C SER A 102 3.15 -10.58 -20.58
N PHE A 103 1.84 -10.64 -20.76
CA PHE A 103 0.88 -10.59 -19.64
C PHE A 103 1.18 -11.64 -18.56
N LYS A 104 1.52 -12.88 -18.97
CA LYS A 104 1.91 -13.95 -18.05
C LYS A 104 3.19 -13.60 -17.27
N GLN A 105 4.18 -13.03 -17.93
CA GLN A 105 5.41 -12.58 -17.27
C GLN A 105 5.14 -11.39 -16.33
N SER A 106 4.21 -10.49 -16.68
CA SER A 106 3.78 -9.41 -15.79
C SER A 106 3.12 -9.95 -14.54
N LEU A 107 2.23 -10.96 -14.64
CA LEU A 107 1.63 -11.61 -13.47
C LEU A 107 2.71 -12.21 -12.55
N VAL A 108 3.66 -12.96 -13.13
CA VAL A 108 4.79 -13.50 -12.37
C VAL A 108 5.61 -12.36 -11.73
N TYR A 109 5.94 -11.32 -12.50
CA TYR A 109 6.69 -10.17 -12.01
C TYR A 109 5.99 -9.52 -10.82
N LEU A 110 4.68 -9.27 -10.92
CA LEU A 110 3.86 -8.65 -9.89
C LEU A 110 3.69 -9.54 -8.64
N GLY A 111 4.04 -10.83 -8.71
CA GLY A 111 3.98 -11.75 -7.57
C GLY A 111 2.71 -12.57 -7.49
N PHE A 112 1.93 -12.64 -8.59
CA PHE A 112 0.87 -13.63 -8.76
C PHE A 112 1.48 -14.99 -9.10
N GLY A 113 2.23 -15.53 -8.13
CA GLY A 113 2.90 -16.81 -8.21
C GLY A 113 2.06 -17.95 -7.63
N LYS A 114 2.74 -19.06 -7.34
CA LYS A 114 2.13 -20.22 -6.69
C LYS A 114 1.55 -19.85 -5.33
N PHE A 115 0.42 -20.47 -4.99
CA PHE A 115 -0.23 -20.29 -3.70
C PHE A 115 0.71 -20.68 -2.56
N ASP A 116 0.88 -19.79 -1.58
CA ASP A 116 1.81 -19.97 -0.46
C ASP A 116 1.05 -20.25 0.84
N LEU A 117 0.63 -21.50 1.00
CA LEU A 117 -0.19 -21.92 2.15
C LEU A 117 0.51 -21.65 3.49
N LYS A 118 1.84 -21.84 3.57
CA LYS A 118 2.62 -21.54 4.77
C LYS A 118 2.67 -20.03 5.06
N GLY A 119 2.82 -19.22 4.02
CA GLY A 119 2.75 -17.77 4.12
C GLY A 119 1.41 -17.32 4.73
N ILE A 120 0.32 -17.90 4.23
CA ILE A 120 -1.05 -17.55 4.63
C ILE A 120 -1.40 -18.08 6.02
N LEU A 121 -1.14 -19.35 6.33
CA LEU A 121 -1.59 -19.98 7.57
C LEU A 121 -0.66 -19.76 8.76
N THR A 122 0.56 -19.28 8.54
CA THR A 122 1.55 -19.17 9.63
C THR A 122 2.26 -17.83 9.65
N VAL A 123 2.90 -17.44 8.55
CA VAL A 123 3.71 -16.21 8.52
C VAL A 123 2.83 -14.97 8.68
N LEU A 124 1.71 -14.91 7.96
CA LEU A 124 0.75 -13.81 8.03
C LEU A 124 0.14 -13.65 9.43
N PRO A 125 -0.45 -14.68 10.07
CA PRO A 125 -0.95 -14.56 11.44
C PRO A 125 0.11 -14.08 12.43
N LEU A 126 1.33 -14.61 12.35
CA LEU A 126 2.41 -14.22 13.26
C LEU A 126 2.81 -12.75 13.09
N LEU A 127 2.97 -12.29 11.84
CA LEU A 127 3.31 -10.89 11.58
C LEU A 127 2.14 -9.94 11.86
N THR A 128 0.90 -10.41 11.70
CA THR A 128 -0.30 -9.66 12.06
C THR A 128 -0.41 -9.45 13.56
N ALA A 129 -0.18 -10.51 14.35
CA ALA A 129 -0.15 -10.42 15.81
C ALA A 129 0.97 -9.48 16.28
N LEU A 130 2.18 -9.62 15.72
CA LEU A 130 3.30 -8.75 16.05
C LEU A 130 3.00 -7.27 15.71
N PHE A 131 2.51 -6.99 14.49
CA PHE A 131 2.11 -5.64 14.07
C PHE A 131 1.06 -5.06 15.02
N THR A 132 0.01 -5.83 15.33
CA THR A 132 -1.06 -5.39 16.24
C THR A 132 -0.48 -5.01 17.60
N ILE A 133 0.28 -5.90 18.24
CA ILE A 133 0.89 -5.65 19.56
C ILE A 133 1.78 -4.39 19.54
N LEU A 134 2.61 -4.23 18.51
CA LEU A 134 3.50 -3.07 18.39
C LEU A 134 2.75 -1.77 18.09
N SER A 135 1.63 -1.85 17.38
CA SER A 135 0.82 -0.69 16.99
C SER A 135 -0.09 -0.17 18.11
N LEU A 136 -0.58 -1.02 19.01
CA LEU A 136 -1.58 -0.62 20.02
C LEU A 136 -1.11 0.53 20.94
N PRO A 137 0.12 0.53 21.51
CA PRO A 137 0.60 1.65 22.31
C PRO A 137 0.67 2.94 21.51
N TYR A 138 1.11 2.85 20.24
CA TYR A 138 1.17 4.00 19.36
C TYR A 138 -0.22 4.59 19.10
N MET A 139 -1.20 3.74 18.78
CA MET A 139 -2.58 4.15 18.56
C MET A 139 -3.14 4.84 19.81
N ARG A 140 -2.86 4.30 21.00
CA ARG A 140 -3.36 4.86 22.26
C ARG A 140 -2.77 6.23 22.60
N TYR A 141 -1.48 6.45 22.38
CA TYR A 141 -0.77 7.59 22.96
C TYR A 141 -0.30 8.64 21.94
N VAL A 142 -0.15 8.28 20.67
CA VAL A 142 0.49 9.15 19.65
C VAL A 142 -0.44 9.46 18.48
N TYR A 143 -1.25 8.49 18.03
CA TYR A 143 -2.08 8.67 16.85
C TYR A 143 -3.04 9.85 16.97
N THR A 144 -3.88 9.91 18.02
CA THR A 144 -4.91 10.96 18.16
C THR A 144 -4.32 12.37 18.20
N PRO A 145 -3.31 12.69 19.04
CA PRO A 145 -2.71 14.02 19.04
C PRO A 145 -2.09 14.40 17.69
N LEU A 146 -1.48 13.43 16.99
CA LEU A 146 -0.86 13.68 15.69
C LEU A 146 -1.92 13.90 14.59
N PHE A 147 -2.99 13.10 14.60
CA PHE A 147 -4.16 13.27 13.74
C PHE A 147 -4.78 14.66 13.93
N GLU A 148 -5.07 15.06 15.16
CA GLU A 148 -5.67 16.36 15.47
C GLU A 148 -4.79 17.52 15.03
N TRP A 149 -3.48 17.44 15.29
CA TRP A 149 -2.52 18.43 14.83
C TRP A 149 -2.49 18.55 13.30
N LEU A 150 -2.45 17.42 12.59
CA LEU A 150 -2.49 17.41 11.12
C LEU A 150 -3.82 17.94 10.57
N ASN A 151 -4.94 17.58 11.20
CA ASN A 151 -6.28 18.01 10.78
C ASN A 151 -6.56 19.48 11.09
N GLY A 152 -5.73 20.14 11.91
CA GLY A 152 -5.79 21.57 12.18
C GLY A 152 -5.25 22.45 11.05
N PHE A 153 -4.49 21.89 10.10
CA PHE A 153 -4.01 22.64 8.94
C PHE A 153 -5.12 22.77 7.89
N SER A 154 -5.44 23.98 7.45
CA SER A 154 -6.49 24.24 6.46
C SER A 154 -6.31 23.46 5.15
N ALA A 155 -5.07 23.27 4.71
CA ALA A 155 -4.76 22.51 3.51
C ALA A 155 -4.99 21.00 3.64
N LEU A 156 -5.06 20.46 4.86
CA LEU A 156 -5.22 19.02 5.14
C LEU A 156 -6.57 18.70 5.81
N HIS A 157 -7.29 19.72 6.26
CA HIS A 157 -8.49 19.57 7.07
C HIS A 157 -9.58 18.78 6.34
N MET A 158 -9.96 17.66 6.94
CA MET A 158 -11.02 16.77 6.44
C MET A 158 -12.36 17.18 7.04
N GLY A 159 -13.04 18.16 6.42
CA GLY A 159 -14.35 18.63 6.88
C GLY A 159 -15.48 17.64 6.60
N GLU A 160 -16.72 17.99 6.95
CA GLU A 160 -17.93 17.17 6.72
C GLU A 160 -18.14 16.79 5.23
N TRP A 161 -17.54 17.55 4.34
CA TRP A 161 -17.57 17.31 2.91
C TRP A 161 -16.67 16.15 2.44
N HIS A 162 -15.70 15.74 3.27
CA HIS A 162 -14.71 14.74 2.92
C HIS A 162 -15.33 13.35 2.93
N ILE A 163 -14.98 12.49 1.96
CA ILE A 163 -15.60 11.17 1.75
C ILE A 163 -15.59 10.27 3.00
N PHE A 164 -14.55 10.35 3.84
CA PHE A 164 -14.48 9.64 5.13
C PHE A 164 -15.57 10.05 6.12
N ASN A 165 -16.00 11.31 6.09
CA ASN A 165 -17.05 11.85 6.94
C ASN A 165 -18.44 11.71 6.30
N GLN A 166 -18.53 11.14 5.10
CA GLN A 166 -19.77 10.97 4.33
C GLN A 166 -20.14 9.50 4.10
N GLY A 167 -19.41 8.56 4.73
CA GLY A 167 -19.61 7.12 4.53
C GLY A 167 -18.74 6.57 3.39
N TYR A 168 -17.44 6.37 3.66
CA TYR A 168 -16.46 5.90 2.67
C TYR A 168 -16.85 4.59 1.95
N TYR A 169 -17.64 3.73 2.59
CA TYR A 169 -18.12 2.47 2.03
C TYR A 169 -19.62 2.49 1.67
N ASP A 170 -20.28 3.65 1.77
CA ASP A 170 -21.71 3.80 1.50
C ASP A 170 -21.96 4.15 0.02
N PHE A 171 -21.57 3.20 -0.85
CA PHE A 171 -21.78 3.30 -2.29
C PHE A 171 -22.66 2.17 -2.80
N PRO A 172 -23.40 2.37 -3.91
CA PRO A 172 -24.04 1.27 -4.62
C PRO A 172 -23.06 0.13 -4.88
N LEU A 173 -23.50 -1.11 -4.65
CA LEU A 173 -22.64 -2.30 -4.66
C LEU A 173 -21.67 -2.38 -5.86
N PRO A 174 -22.08 -2.08 -7.12
CA PRO A 174 -21.14 -2.11 -8.25
C PRO A 174 -19.97 -1.12 -8.09
N LEU A 175 -20.25 0.09 -7.61
CA LEU A 175 -19.23 1.10 -7.37
C LEU A 175 -18.34 0.70 -6.19
N LEU A 176 -18.95 0.23 -5.11
CA LEU A 176 -18.23 -0.28 -3.96
C LEU A 176 -17.24 -1.39 -4.38
N LEU A 177 -17.69 -2.38 -5.16
CA LEU A 177 -16.81 -3.47 -5.63
C LEU A 177 -15.63 -2.95 -6.47
N VAL A 178 -15.85 -1.97 -7.35
CA VAL A 178 -14.77 -1.34 -8.12
C VAL A 178 -13.76 -0.67 -7.18
N GLY A 179 -14.27 0.08 -6.19
CA GLY A 179 -13.45 0.72 -5.17
C GLY A 179 -12.64 -0.30 -4.35
N LEU A 180 -13.27 -1.36 -3.86
CA LEU A 180 -12.61 -2.38 -3.03
C LEU A 180 -11.56 -3.18 -3.82
N VAL A 181 -11.84 -3.55 -5.07
CA VAL A 181 -10.87 -4.25 -5.92
C VAL A 181 -9.67 -3.36 -6.20
N GLY A 182 -9.91 -2.12 -6.60
CA GLY A 182 -8.83 -1.16 -6.84
C GLY A 182 -8.03 -0.85 -5.58
N ASN A 183 -8.70 -0.72 -4.44
CA ASN A 183 -8.07 -0.41 -3.15
C ASN A 183 -7.20 -1.58 -2.67
N PHE A 184 -7.76 -2.77 -2.53
CA PHE A 184 -7.02 -3.88 -1.91
C PHE A 184 -6.10 -4.62 -2.87
N ILE A 185 -6.54 -4.84 -4.11
CA ILE A 185 -5.76 -5.58 -5.10
C ILE A 185 -4.88 -4.61 -5.88
N GLY A 186 -5.45 -3.50 -6.34
CA GLY A 186 -4.72 -2.49 -7.09
C GLY A 186 -3.55 -1.93 -6.31
N GLU A 187 -3.75 -1.41 -5.10
CA GLU A 187 -2.64 -0.84 -4.31
C GLU A 187 -1.51 -1.85 -4.08
N GLU A 188 -1.85 -3.11 -3.82
CA GLU A 188 -0.85 -4.16 -3.66
C GLU A 188 -0.12 -4.46 -4.98
N ILE A 189 -0.82 -4.49 -6.12
CA ILE A 189 -0.21 -4.61 -7.45
C ILE A 189 0.80 -3.49 -7.68
N TYR A 190 0.41 -2.26 -7.34
CA TYR A 190 1.23 -1.09 -7.59
C TYR A 190 2.40 -0.98 -6.62
N PHE A 191 2.15 -0.87 -5.32
CA PHE A 191 3.19 -0.58 -4.34
C PHE A 191 4.11 -1.79 -4.12
N ARG A 192 3.55 -2.99 -3.94
CA ARG A 192 4.32 -4.18 -3.54
C ARG A 192 4.67 -5.04 -4.76
N GLY A 193 3.77 -5.11 -5.73
CA GLY A 193 3.95 -5.84 -6.99
C GLY A 193 4.83 -5.12 -8.00
N TYR A 194 4.76 -3.80 -8.12
CA TYR A 194 5.48 -3.06 -9.16
C TYR A 194 6.57 -2.17 -8.60
N LEU A 195 6.21 -1.19 -7.77
CA LEU A 195 7.11 -0.13 -7.31
C LEU A 195 8.24 -0.66 -6.43
N LEU A 196 7.94 -1.48 -5.42
CA LEU A 196 8.92 -2.14 -4.55
C LEU A 196 9.99 -2.89 -5.35
N ARG A 197 9.57 -3.57 -6.43
CA ARG A 197 10.48 -4.29 -7.30
C ARG A 197 11.27 -3.33 -8.17
N LYS A 198 10.64 -2.30 -8.75
CA LYS A 198 11.35 -1.31 -9.55
C LYS A 198 12.46 -0.62 -8.78
N VAL A 199 12.27 -0.36 -7.49
CA VAL A 199 13.30 0.27 -6.65
C VAL A 199 14.12 -0.73 -5.82
N GLY A 200 14.10 -2.03 -6.14
CA GLY A 200 14.75 -3.08 -5.33
C GLY A 200 16.26 -2.93 -5.10
N ARG A 201 16.95 -2.09 -5.90
CA ARG A 201 18.36 -1.71 -5.69
C ARG A 201 18.58 -0.70 -4.57
N LEU A 202 17.53 -0.01 -4.14
CA LEU A 202 17.60 0.97 -3.06
C LEU A 202 17.80 0.24 -1.73
N LYS A 203 18.78 0.69 -0.94
CA LYS A 203 18.96 0.17 0.42
C LYS A 203 17.72 0.53 1.25
N PHE A 204 17.16 -0.45 1.96
CA PHE A 204 15.89 -0.31 2.67
C PHE A 204 14.71 0.08 1.77
N ASP A 205 14.71 -0.37 0.51
CA ASP A 205 13.59 -0.25 -0.43
C ASP A 205 12.22 -0.47 0.21
N TRP A 206 12.08 -1.51 1.03
CA TRP A 206 10.84 -1.80 1.76
C TRP A 206 10.35 -0.60 2.58
N LEU A 207 11.23 0.02 3.36
CA LEU A 207 10.89 1.15 4.23
C LEU A 207 10.56 2.40 3.41
N TRP A 208 11.31 2.64 2.34
CA TRP A 208 11.01 3.73 1.42
C TRP A 208 9.63 3.58 0.79
N ILE A 209 9.26 2.37 0.37
CA ILE A 209 7.92 2.13 -0.17
C ILE A 209 6.84 2.26 0.90
N SER A 210 7.08 1.79 2.14
CA SER A 210 6.14 2.04 3.24
C SER A 210 5.92 3.53 3.46
N PHE A 211 6.98 4.35 3.50
CA PHE A 211 6.84 5.81 3.63
C PHE A 211 6.12 6.44 2.44
N ILE A 212 6.51 6.07 1.21
CA ILE A 212 5.84 6.57 0.01
C ILE A 212 4.35 6.22 0.04
N PHE A 213 3.97 5.04 0.49
CA PHE A 213 2.57 4.63 0.63
C PHE A 213 1.80 5.55 1.60
N TYR A 214 2.35 5.89 2.77
CA TYR A 214 1.67 6.84 3.67
C TYR A 214 1.60 8.25 3.08
N PHE A 215 2.69 8.74 2.47
CA PHE A 215 2.70 10.08 1.83
C PHE A 215 1.78 10.16 0.61
N TYR A 216 1.65 9.07 -0.15
CA TYR A 216 0.72 8.91 -1.26
C TYR A 216 -0.72 9.21 -0.81
N HIS A 217 -1.11 8.86 0.40
CA HIS A 217 -2.43 9.15 0.95
C HIS A 217 -2.62 10.62 1.39
N MET A 218 -1.98 11.57 0.72
CA MET A 218 -2.10 13.00 1.04
C MET A 218 -3.52 13.56 0.94
N TRP A 219 -4.39 12.91 0.14
CA TRP A 219 -5.81 13.24 0.08
C TRP A 219 -6.57 12.91 1.38
N GLN A 220 -6.00 12.09 2.25
CA GLN A 220 -6.48 11.80 3.61
C GLN A 220 -5.31 11.93 4.60
N ALA A 221 -4.48 12.97 4.41
CA ALA A 221 -3.23 13.17 5.13
C ALA A 221 -3.37 13.07 6.66
N PRO A 222 -4.37 13.68 7.33
CA PRO A 222 -4.50 13.56 8.78
C PRO A 222 -4.57 12.11 9.28
N ILE A 223 -5.28 11.23 8.56
CA ILE A 223 -5.38 9.80 8.91
C ILE A 223 -4.04 9.11 8.62
N ASN A 224 -3.58 9.13 7.38
CA ASN A 224 -2.46 8.26 6.98
C ASN A 224 -1.10 8.79 7.42
N TRP A 225 -0.88 10.10 7.47
CA TRP A 225 0.40 10.65 7.92
C TRP A 225 0.53 10.53 9.45
N ALA A 226 -0.58 10.50 10.18
CA ALA A 226 -0.59 10.10 11.59
C ALA A 226 -0.24 8.62 11.79
N LEU A 227 -0.21 7.79 10.76
CA LEU A 227 0.25 6.40 10.81
C LEU A 227 1.69 6.25 10.31
N LEU A 228 2.33 7.31 9.80
CA LEU A 228 3.68 7.26 9.22
C LEU A 228 4.73 6.63 10.16
N PRO A 229 4.74 6.87 11.49
CA PRO A 229 5.68 6.19 12.38
C PRO A 229 5.52 4.67 12.43
N LEU A 230 4.31 4.15 12.17
CA LEU A 230 4.07 2.71 12.06
C LEU A 230 4.63 2.10 10.77
N ALA A 231 5.07 2.89 9.79
CA ALA A 231 5.71 2.38 8.57
C ALA A 231 6.90 1.45 8.85
N ILE A 232 7.61 1.67 9.96
CA ILE A 232 8.78 0.87 10.34
C ILE A 232 8.40 -0.55 10.76
N VAL A 233 7.19 -0.74 11.30
CA VAL A 233 6.69 -2.02 11.83
C VAL A 233 5.62 -2.66 10.94
N THR A 234 5.15 -1.94 9.91
CA THR A 234 4.12 -2.43 9.01
C THR A 234 4.70 -3.48 8.04
N PRO A 235 4.16 -4.71 8.00
CA PRO A 235 4.84 -5.83 7.35
C PRO A 235 4.59 -5.98 5.84
N PHE A 236 3.82 -5.12 5.16
CA PHE A 236 3.41 -5.31 3.75
C PHE A 236 4.58 -5.66 2.82
N GLU A 237 5.58 -4.79 2.73
CA GLU A 237 6.72 -4.96 1.82
C GLU A 237 7.58 -6.15 2.24
N ILE A 238 7.73 -6.35 3.55
CA ILE A 238 8.52 -7.45 4.13
C ILE A 238 7.86 -8.79 3.77
N LEU A 239 6.55 -8.91 3.90
CA LEU A 239 5.77 -10.10 3.52
C LEU A 239 6.03 -10.47 2.06
N VAL A 240 5.93 -9.50 1.14
CA VAL A 240 6.16 -9.76 -0.29
C VAL A 240 7.62 -10.15 -0.57
N LYS A 241 8.60 -9.54 0.10
CA LYS A 241 10.02 -9.90 -0.11
C LYS A 241 10.35 -11.29 0.44
N LEU A 242 9.82 -11.63 1.61
CA LEU A 242 10.02 -12.94 2.24
C LEU A 242 9.31 -14.04 1.46
N ARG A 243 8.06 -13.83 1.07
CA ARG A 243 7.21 -14.87 0.49
C ARG A 243 7.19 -14.87 -1.03
N LYS A 244 7.67 -13.81 -1.69
CA LYS A 244 7.63 -13.59 -3.15
C LYS A 244 6.21 -13.72 -3.71
N ASN A 245 5.23 -13.41 -2.89
CA ASN A 245 3.84 -13.64 -3.16
C ASN A 245 3.03 -12.43 -2.69
N ILE A 246 2.18 -11.91 -3.58
CA ILE A 246 1.36 -10.73 -3.33
C ILE A 246 0.09 -11.03 -2.54
N TYR A 247 -0.45 -12.25 -2.60
CA TYR A 247 -1.70 -12.62 -1.92
C TYR A 247 -1.60 -12.43 -0.41
N VAL A 248 -0.43 -12.69 0.18
CA VAL A 248 -0.22 -12.51 1.61
C VAL A 248 -0.34 -11.04 2.01
N ALA A 249 0.14 -10.12 1.16
CA ALA A 249 0.02 -8.69 1.38
C ALA A 249 -1.42 -8.19 1.14
N ILE A 250 -2.12 -8.72 0.12
CA ILE A 250 -3.55 -8.45 -0.10
C ILE A 250 -4.39 -8.87 1.12
N LEU A 251 -4.16 -10.06 1.66
CA LEU A 251 -4.87 -10.52 2.87
C LEU A 251 -4.54 -9.67 4.10
N PHE A 252 -3.28 -9.26 4.25
CA PHE A 252 -2.92 -8.32 5.31
C PHE A 252 -3.60 -6.96 5.11
N HIS A 253 -3.76 -6.49 3.86
CA HIS A 253 -4.43 -5.24 3.53
C HIS A 253 -5.92 -5.26 3.92
N LEU A 254 -6.58 -6.39 3.64
CA LEU A 254 -7.95 -6.63 4.06
C LEU A 254 -8.05 -6.63 5.60
N PHE A 255 -7.12 -7.29 6.29
CA PHE A 255 -7.07 -7.26 7.75
C PHE A 255 -6.96 -5.84 8.31
N THR A 256 -6.03 -5.01 7.79
CA THR A 256 -5.83 -3.66 8.32
C THR A 256 -7.04 -2.76 8.13
N ASN A 257 -7.79 -2.93 7.04
CA ASN A 257 -8.97 -2.10 6.76
C ASN A 257 -10.24 -2.58 7.45
N PHE A 258 -10.44 -3.89 7.62
CA PHE A 258 -11.70 -4.43 8.14
C PHE A 258 -11.67 -4.87 9.59
N LEU A 259 -10.51 -5.32 10.09
CA LEU A 259 -10.40 -5.93 11.41
C LEU A 259 -9.56 -5.10 12.38
N TRP A 260 -8.42 -4.57 11.91
CA TRP A 260 -7.51 -3.86 12.78
C TRP A 260 -8.13 -2.60 13.41
N GLY A 261 -8.90 -1.81 12.65
CA GLY A 261 -9.62 -0.66 13.21
C GLY A 261 -10.64 -1.04 14.29
N ALA A 262 -11.30 -2.20 14.16
CA ALA A 262 -12.20 -2.71 15.20
C ALA A 262 -11.42 -3.13 16.46
N ILE A 263 -10.24 -3.74 16.28
CA ILE A 263 -9.35 -4.14 17.37
C ILE A 263 -8.82 -2.91 18.11
N THR A 264 -8.37 -1.87 17.41
CA THR A 264 -7.87 -0.64 18.05
C THR A 264 -9.00 0.08 18.78
N LEU A 265 -10.19 0.16 18.20
CA LEU A 265 -11.35 0.76 18.84
C LEU A 265 -11.71 0.03 20.14
N TYR A 266 -11.76 -1.30 20.10
CA TYR A 266 -12.16 -2.11 21.25
C TYR A 266 -11.09 -2.14 22.37
N LEU A 267 -9.81 -2.22 22.02
CA LEU A 267 -8.73 -2.40 22.99
C LEU A 267 -8.16 -1.09 23.52
N VAL A 268 -8.13 -0.03 22.71
CA VAL A 268 -7.49 1.25 23.06
C VAL A 268 -8.38 2.48 22.83
N GLY A 269 -9.60 2.29 22.32
CA GLY A 269 -10.58 3.38 22.14
C GLY A 269 -10.26 4.32 20.99
N VAL A 270 -9.49 3.86 19.98
CA VAL A 270 -9.02 4.66 18.84
C VAL A 270 -9.31 3.96 17.53
#